data_AF-A0A2Z4G794-F1
#
_entry.id   AF-A0A2Z4G794-F1
#
_cell.length_a   1.000
_cell.length_b   1.000
_cell.length_c   1.000
_cell.angle_alpha   90.00
_cell.angle_beta   90.00
_cell.angle_gamma   90.00
#
_symmetry.space_group_name_H-M   'P 1'
#
loop_
_entity.id
_entity.type
_entity.pdbx_description
1 polymer ?
#
loop_
_entity_poly.entity_id
_entity_poly.type
_entity_poly.pdbx_seq_one_letter_code
_entity_poly.pdbx_strand_id
1 'polypeptide(L)'
;MSVSESIHWESIFSFKSILYIILGATCATVAIKGFMIPNHFIDGGVTGISILIHEIFHIDVSIPLLLINVPFIIIGYFKIGKTFAVHAFIAVILLAILLQFIEIPAITNDKVLIAIFGGLFIGLGIGFVIKGGGVIDGLEVIAEYSNKKFALSAGEIIMVINTIIFLIAAYSLGIEKAMYSILTYFTALQVSEYVVDGFEEYTSLTVISSKHEEMKSMIVNDYNKAISVYKGERGYLPGSFDIKHDTDIVVTVVTRLEIHKLKNAIFQMDPKAFLFIQRIKEVGGGEIKRLRNH
;
A
#
# COMPACT_ATOMS: atom_id res chain seq x y z
N MET A 1 -5.17 1.35 -27.67
CA MET A 1 -5.39 0.21 -26.75
C MET A 1 -6.75 0.42 -26.12
N SER A 2 -7.70 -0.45 -26.44
CA SER A 2 -9.13 -0.30 -26.15
C SER A 2 -9.38 -0.33 -24.64
N VAL A 3 -9.77 0.81 -24.07
CA VAL A 3 -10.42 0.86 -22.76
C VAL A 3 -11.70 0.04 -22.89
N SER A 4 -11.81 -1.06 -22.14
CA SER A 4 -13.03 -1.87 -22.09
C SER A 4 -14.24 -0.95 -21.83
N GLU A 5 -15.20 -0.96 -22.76
CA GLU A 5 -16.24 0.08 -22.91
C GLU A 5 -17.48 -0.10 -22.04
N SER A 6 -17.59 -1.20 -21.28
CA SER A 6 -18.80 -1.51 -20.51
C SER A 6 -18.57 -1.39 -19.00
N ILE A 7 -19.56 -0.84 -18.30
CA ILE A 7 -19.57 -0.77 -16.85
C ILE A 7 -19.89 -2.17 -16.31
N HIS A 8 -18.98 -2.73 -15.51
CA HIS A 8 -19.19 -4.04 -14.89
C HIS A 8 -20.01 -3.88 -13.59
N TRP A 9 -21.33 -3.78 -13.75
CA TRP A 9 -22.26 -3.56 -12.64
C TRP A 9 -22.22 -4.64 -11.55
N GLU A 10 -21.93 -5.89 -11.91
CA GLU A 10 -21.78 -6.99 -10.93
C GLU A 10 -20.60 -6.76 -9.98
N SER A 11 -19.53 -6.13 -10.46
CA SER A 11 -18.38 -5.77 -9.62
C SER A 11 -18.73 -4.61 -8.68
N ILE A 12 -19.47 -3.62 -9.18
CA ILE A 12 -19.92 -2.44 -8.41
C ILE A 12 -20.86 -2.85 -7.28
N PHE A 13 -21.82 -3.72 -7.59
CA PHE A 13 -22.80 -4.20 -6.60
C PHE A 13 -22.37 -5.44 -5.84
N SER A 14 -21.10 -5.86 -5.99
CA SER A 14 -20.54 -6.93 -5.18
C SER A 14 -20.58 -6.53 -3.71
N PHE A 15 -21.11 -7.42 -2.88
CA PHE A 15 -21.16 -7.22 -1.43
C PHE A 15 -19.79 -6.87 -0.84
N LYS A 16 -18.71 -7.49 -1.36
CA LYS A 16 -17.34 -7.20 -0.91
C LYS A 16 -16.93 -5.77 -1.24
N SER A 17 -17.17 -5.30 -2.47
CA SER A 17 -16.81 -3.95 -2.91
C SER A 17 -17.57 -2.88 -2.12
N ILE A 18 -18.88 -3.06 -1.96
CA ILE A 18 -19.72 -2.15 -1.17
C ILE A 18 -19.27 -2.12 0.29
N LEU A 19 -19.03 -3.28 0.90
CA LEU A 19 -18.57 -3.36 2.29
C LEU A 19 -17.25 -2.62 2.48
N TYR A 20 -16.29 -2.83 1.58
CA TYR A 20 -15.01 -2.12 1.62
C TYR A 20 -15.16 -0.62 1.44
N ILE A 21 -16.01 -0.16 0.51
CA ILE A 21 -16.26 1.28 0.32
C ILE A 21 -16.88 1.91 1.56
N ILE A 22 -17.87 1.25 2.18
CA ILE A 22 -18.53 1.74 3.40
C ILE A 22 -17.54 1.79 4.57
N LEU A 23 -16.78 0.72 4.80
CA LEU A 23 -15.76 0.70 5.84
C LEU A 23 -14.71 1.79 5.61
N GLY A 24 -14.25 1.93 4.37
CA GLY A 24 -13.26 2.92 4.00
C GLY A 24 -13.73 4.35 4.24
N ALA A 25 -14.91 4.72 3.73
CA ALA A 25 -15.50 6.03 3.93
C ALA A 25 -15.80 6.34 5.41
N THR A 26 -16.21 5.34 6.19
CA THR A 26 -16.45 5.49 7.64
C THR A 26 -15.13 5.74 8.38
N CYS A 27 -14.08 4.97 8.10
CA CYS A 27 -12.76 5.19 8.69
C CYS A 27 -12.20 6.58 8.37
N ALA A 28 -12.28 7.00 7.10
CA ALA A 28 -11.86 8.35 6.69
C ALA A 28 -12.68 9.44 7.40
N THR A 29 -13.99 9.26 7.58
CA THR A 29 -14.85 10.19 8.33
C THR A 29 -14.41 10.32 9.79
N VAL A 30 -14.13 9.20 10.46
CA VAL A 30 -13.62 9.17 11.84
C VAL A 30 -12.30 9.92 11.94
N ALA A 31 -11.38 9.73 11.00
CA ALA A 31 -10.13 10.46 10.97
C ALA A 31 -10.34 11.98 10.83
N ILE A 32 -11.07 12.39 9.77
CA ILE A 32 -11.25 13.80 9.41
C ILE A 32 -12.00 14.56 10.52
N LYS A 33 -13.15 14.04 10.97
CA LYS A 33 -13.98 14.72 11.99
C LYS A 33 -13.48 14.53 13.41
N GLY A 34 -12.97 13.35 13.75
CA GLY A 34 -12.61 13.01 15.13
C GLY A 34 -11.19 13.45 15.51
N PHE A 35 -10.25 13.47 14.57
CA PHE A 35 -8.84 13.77 14.84
C PHE A 35 -8.36 15.04 14.13
N MET A 36 -8.68 15.23 12.85
CA MET A 36 -8.01 16.23 12.01
C MET A 36 -8.59 17.64 12.14
N ILE A 37 -9.86 17.84 11.76
CA ILE A 37 -10.53 19.15 11.79
C ILE A 37 -10.48 19.79 13.18
N PRO A 38 -10.84 19.10 14.29
CA PRO A 38 -10.86 19.74 15.60
C PRO A 38 -9.48 20.22 16.09
N ASN A 39 -8.40 19.67 15.52
CA ASN A 39 -7.04 19.97 15.92
C ASN A 39 -6.25 20.75 14.85
N HIS A 40 -6.89 21.12 13.74
CA HIS A 40 -6.28 21.80 12.59
C HIS A 40 -5.10 21.02 11.99
N PHE A 41 -5.27 19.71 11.86
CA PHE A 41 -4.30 18.84 11.17
C PHE A 41 -4.78 18.57 9.76
N ILE A 42 -3.85 18.43 8.83
CA ILE A 42 -4.14 18.23 7.41
C ILE A 42 -3.51 16.91 6.96
N ASP A 43 -4.11 16.29 5.95
CA ASP A 43 -3.57 15.12 5.25
C ASP A 43 -2.80 15.56 3.99
N GLY A 44 -2.21 14.63 3.26
CA GLY A 44 -1.87 14.89 1.86
C GLY A 44 -3.11 14.90 0.96
N GLY A 45 -2.88 15.11 -0.33
CA GLY A 45 -3.88 14.82 -1.34
C GLY A 45 -5.04 15.81 -1.41
N VAL A 46 -6.13 15.38 -2.05
CA VAL A 46 -7.37 16.14 -2.23
C VAL A 46 -8.04 16.35 -0.87
N THR A 47 -7.96 15.38 0.03
CA THR A 47 -8.45 15.52 1.40
C THR A 47 -7.72 16.64 2.12
N GLY A 48 -6.40 16.69 2.00
CA GLY A 48 -5.56 17.75 2.55
C GLY A 48 -5.94 19.14 2.06
N ILE A 49 -6.09 19.30 0.74
CA ILE A 49 -6.54 20.57 0.14
C ILE A 49 -7.92 20.97 0.68
N SER A 50 -8.82 20.01 0.83
CA SER A 50 -10.19 20.24 1.30
C SER A 50 -10.24 20.72 2.76
N ILE A 51 -9.43 20.11 3.63
CA ILE A 51 -9.30 20.56 5.02
C ILE A 51 -8.63 21.94 5.07
N LEU A 52 -7.60 22.20 4.27
CA LEU A 52 -6.94 23.51 4.22
C LEU A 52 -7.91 24.62 3.78
N ILE A 53 -8.76 24.37 2.79
CA ILE A 53 -9.81 25.32 2.38
C ILE A 53 -10.81 25.54 3.51
N HIS A 54 -11.21 24.48 4.23
CA HIS A 54 -12.09 24.62 5.40
C HIS A 54 -11.47 25.51 6.48
N GLU A 55 -10.19 25.32 6.78
CA GLU A 55 -9.49 26.10 7.80
C GLU A 55 -9.34 27.58 7.44
N ILE A 56 -9.16 27.89 6.15
CA ILE A 56 -8.93 29.27 5.69
C ILE A 56 -10.25 30.00 5.40
N PHE A 57 -11.22 29.32 4.79
CA PHE A 57 -12.45 29.93 4.27
C PHE A 57 -13.72 29.51 5.02
N HIS A 58 -13.62 28.63 6.02
CA HIS A 58 -14.74 28.10 6.81
C HIS A 58 -15.84 27.44 5.96
N ILE A 59 -15.46 26.88 4.81
CA ILE A 59 -16.35 26.09 3.93
C ILE A 59 -16.37 24.65 4.45
N ASP A 60 -17.54 24.02 4.54
CA ASP A 60 -17.63 22.60 4.92
C ASP A 60 -16.74 21.72 4.03
N VAL A 61 -15.89 20.88 4.64
CA VAL A 61 -14.90 20.01 3.94
C VAL A 61 -15.54 19.13 2.85
N SER A 62 -16.81 18.75 3.01
CA SER A 62 -17.57 17.94 2.05
C SER A 62 -17.63 18.57 0.65
N ILE A 63 -17.74 19.90 0.56
CA ILE A 63 -17.87 20.65 -0.70
C ILE A 63 -16.57 20.67 -1.52
N PRO A 64 -15.42 21.19 -1.01
CA PRO A 64 -14.17 21.18 -1.74
C PRO A 64 -13.71 19.75 -2.04
N LEU A 65 -13.99 18.78 -1.14
CA LEU A 65 -13.68 17.37 -1.38
C LEU A 65 -14.38 16.84 -2.63
N LEU A 66 -15.67 17.12 -2.80
CA LEU A 66 -16.41 16.72 -3.99
C LEU A 66 -15.88 17.43 -5.24
N LEU A 67 -15.76 18.77 -5.18
CA LEU A 67 -15.40 19.58 -6.35
C LEU A 67 -13.99 19.28 -6.87
N ILE A 68 -13.03 19.10 -5.96
CA ILE A 68 -11.63 18.84 -6.32
C ILE A 68 -11.46 17.41 -6.83
N ASN A 69 -12.25 16.44 -6.33
CA ASN A 69 -12.19 15.07 -6.83
C ASN A 69 -12.81 14.88 -8.23
N VAL A 70 -13.78 15.69 -8.63
CA VAL A 70 -14.42 15.61 -9.97
C VAL A 70 -13.40 15.53 -11.13
N PRO A 71 -12.41 16.43 -11.28
CA PRO A 71 -11.44 16.33 -12.37
C PRO A 71 -10.63 15.03 -12.34
N PHE A 72 -10.26 14.53 -11.17
CA PHE A 72 -9.53 13.28 -11.03
C PHE A 72 -10.38 12.06 -11.38
N ILE A 73 -11.66 12.04 -10.99
CA ILE A 73 -12.62 11.00 -11.37
C ILE A 73 -12.80 10.98 -12.90
N ILE A 74 -12.90 12.16 -13.53
CA ILE A 74 -12.98 12.27 -14.99
C ILE A 74 -11.72 11.70 -15.65
N ILE A 75 -10.53 12.03 -15.14
CA ILE A 75 -9.27 11.46 -15.63
C ILE A 75 -9.29 9.93 -15.45
N GLY A 76 -9.67 9.42 -14.28
CA GLY A 76 -9.77 7.98 -13.99
C GLY A 76 -10.75 7.26 -14.92
N TYR A 77 -11.88 7.90 -15.28
CA TYR A 77 -12.87 7.37 -16.21
C TYR A 77 -12.28 7.11 -17.59
N PHE A 78 -11.51 8.07 -18.12
CA PHE A 78 -10.92 7.96 -19.45
C PHE A 78 -9.65 7.11 -19.48
N LYS A 79 -8.94 7.00 -18.35
CA LYS A 79 -7.59 6.41 -18.31
C LYS A 79 -7.49 5.03 -17.68
N ILE A 80 -8.22 4.79 -16.59
CA ILE A 80 -8.20 3.53 -15.85
C ILE A 80 -9.40 2.67 -16.29
N GLY A 81 -10.60 3.25 -16.25
CA GLY A 81 -11.80 2.61 -16.76
C GLY A 81 -13.08 3.12 -16.11
N LYS A 82 -14.21 2.88 -16.78
CA LYS A 82 -15.53 3.35 -16.34
C LYS A 82 -15.93 2.77 -14.99
N THR A 83 -15.68 1.48 -14.77
CA THR A 83 -15.98 0.79 -13.51
C THR A 83 -15.23 1.40 -12.33
N PHE A 84 -13.93 1.68 -12.47
CA PHE A 84 -13.12 2.34 -11.43
C PHE A 84 -13.68 3.72 -11.08
N ALA A 85 -13.98 4.53 -12.10
CA ALA A 85 -14.51 5.88 -11.89
C ALA A 85 -15.86 5.87 -11.16
N VAL A 86 -16.72 4.89 -11.42
CA VAL A 86 -17.99 4.74 -10.68
C VAL A 86 -17.73 4.38 -9.21
N HIS A 87 -16.81 3.44 -8.91
CA HIS A 87 -16.45 3.14 -7.52
C HIS A 87 -15.87 4.35 -6.79
N ALA A 88 -14.96 5.09 -7.44
CA ALA A 88 -14.38 6.32 -6.90
C ALA A 88 -15.46 7.38 -6.63
N PHE A 89 -16.37 7.60 -7.58
CA PHE A 89 -17.48 8.53 -7.42
C PHE A 89 -18.40 8.15 -6.25
N ILE A 90 -18.76 6.88 -6.13
CA ILE A 90 -19.56 6.38 -5.00
C ILE A 90 -18.81 6.59 -3.68
N ALA A 91 -17.52 6.28 -3.62
CA ALA A 91 -16.72 6.44 -2.41
C ALA A 91 -16.61 7.91 -1.98
N VAL A 92 -16.33 8.82 -2.91
CA VAL A 92 -16.22 10.26 -2.63
C VAL A 92 -17.57 10.86 -2.21
N ILE A 93 -18.67 10.48 -2.87
CA ILE A 93 -20.01 10.91 -2.45
C ILE A 93 -20.35 10.39 -1.07
N LEU A 94 -20.11 9.11 -0.82
CA LEU A 94 -20.39 8.51 0.48
C LEU A 94 -19.59 9.23 1.57
N LEU A 95 -18.30 9.47 1.35
CA LEU A 95 -17.47 10.23 2.29
C LEU A 95 -18.02 11.65 2.50
N ALA A 96 -18.38 12.37 1.44
CA ALA A 96 -18.94 13.72 1.56
C ALA A 96 -20.26 13.75 2.35
N ILE A 97 -21.14 12.76 2.14
CA ILE A 97 -22.39 12.60 2.90
C ILE A 97 -22.06 12.33 4.38
N LEU A 98 -21.16 11.39 4.68
CA LEU A 98 -20.78 11.07 6.04
C LEU A 98 -20.15 12.30 6.75
N LEU A 99 -19.29 13.06 6.06
CA LEU A 99 -18.72 14.31 6.59
C LEU A 99 -19.77 15.40 6.83
N GLN A 100 -20.85 15.44 6.04
CA GLN A 100 -21.91 16.43 6.23
C GLN A 100 -22.84 16.08 7.39
N PHE A 101 -23.22 14.81 7.52
CA PHE A 101 -24.29 14.39 8.43
C PHE A 101 -23.81 13.75 9.72
N ILE A 102 -22.57 13.25 9.77
CA ILE A 102 -22.00 12.65 10.98
C ILE A 102 -21.15 13.69 11.70
N GLU A 103 -21.55 13.98 12.93
CA GLU A 103 -20.76 14.75 13.87
C GLU A 103 -20.02 13.79 14.80
N ILE A 104 -18.71 13.99 14.92
CA ILE A 104 -17.84 13.23 15.81
C ILE A 104 -17.12 14.25 16.68
N PRO A 105 -17.24 14.19 18.02
CA PRO A 105 -16.49 15.09 18.90
C PRO A 105 -14.99 14.79 18.78
N ALA A 106 -14.17 15.78 19.14
CA ALA A 106 -12.73 15.60 19.20
C ALA A 106 -12.37 14.40 20.11
N ILE A 107 -11.68 13.41 19.54
CA ILE A 107 -11.34 12.17 20.26
C ILE A 107 -10.19 12.42 21.24
N THR A 108 -9.22 13.24 20.83
CA THR A 108 -8.06 13.61 21.63
C THR A 108 -7.47 14.93 21.13
N ASN A 109 -6.71 15.60 22.00
CA ASN A 109 -5.97 16.82 21.71
C ASN A 109 -4.44 16.60 21.70
N ASP A 110 -3.99 15.35 21.94
CA ASP A 110 -2.57 15.01 21.90
C ASP A 110 -2.08 14.92 20.45
N LYS A 111 -1.13 15.79 20.08
CA LYS A 111 -0.64 15.96 18.71
C LYS A 111 -0.07 14.67 18.11
N VAL A 112 0.61 13.85 18.92
CA VAL A 112 1.22 12.60 18.45
C VAL A 112 0.13 11.55 18.22
N LEU A 113 -0.83 11.45 19.14
CA LEU A 113 -1.97 10.55 18.97
C LEU A 113 -2.81 10.94 17.75
N ILE A 114 -3.04 12.23 17.53
CA ILE A 114 -3.74 12.74 16.34
C ILE A 114 -2.99 12.34 15.07
N ALA A 115 -1.67 12.54 15.03
CA ALA A 115 -0.90 12.22 13.84
C ALA A 115 -0.94 10.71 13.52
N ILE A 116 -0.75 9.86 14.53
CA ILE A 116 -0.68 8.42 14.33
C ILE A 116 -2.08 7.83 14.07
N PHE A 117 -3.09 8.15 14.90
CA PHE A 117 -4.42 7.57 14.76
C PHE A 117 -5.23 8.23 13.64
N GLY A 118 -5.08 9.54 13.43
CA GLY A 118 -5.64 10.21 12.25
C GLY A 118 -5.10 9.59 10.97
N GLY A 119 -3.77 9.44 10.88
CA GLY A 119 -3.13 8.77 9.76
C GLY A 119 -3.56 7.31 9.61
N LEU A 120 -3.64 6.55 10.70
CA LEU A 120 -4.14 5.17 10.70
C LEU A 120 -5.55 5.06 10.10
N PHE A 121 -6.50 5.88 10.57
CA PHE A 121 -7.88 5.81 10.09
C PHE A 121 -8.04 6.31 8.66
N ILE A 122 -7.31 7.36 8.24
CA ILE A 122 -7.23 7.75 6.82
C ILE A 122 -6.67 6.60 5.99
N GLY A 123 -5.53 6.02 6.38
CA GLY A 123 -4.86 4.97 5.62
C GLY A 123 -5.72 3.70 5.50
N LEU A 124 -6.42 3.31 6.57
CA LEU A 124 -7.46 2.27 6.52
C LEU A 124 -8.56 2.66 5.54
N GLY A 125 -9.00 3.92 5.59
CA GLY A 125 -10.00 4.49 4.69
C GLY A 125 -9.64 4.32 3.22
N ILE A 126 -8.47 4.84 2.84
CA ILE A 126 -7.90 4.75 1.49
C ILE A 126 -7.75 3.29 1.08
N GLY A 127 -7.06 2.48 1.89
CA GLY A 127 -6.74 1.10 1.54
C GLY A 127 -7.98 0.21 1.36
N PHE A 128 -9.04 0.40 2.17
CA PHE A 128 -10.29 -0.32 1.96
C PHE A 128 -10.97 0.12 0.67
N VAL A 129 -11.04 1.41 0.35
CA VAL A 129 -11.66 1.85 -0.91
C VAL A 129 -10.91 1.35 -2.14
N ILE A 130 -9.57 1.32 -2.09
CA ILE A 130 -8.74 0.71 -3.14
C ILE A 130 -9.06 -0.78 -3.29
N LYS A 131 -9.17 -1.53 -2.18
CA LYS A 131 -9.63 -2.93 -2.20
C LYS A 131 -11.05 -3.11 -2.75
N GLY A 132 -11.90 -2.11 -2.60
CA GLY A 132 -13.22 -2.03 -3.21
C GLY A 132 -13.21 -1.66 -4.69
N GLY A 133 -12.04 -1.37 -5.29
CA GLY A 133 -11.90 -1.04 -6.71
C GLY A 133 -12.10 0.45 -7.05
N GLY A 134 -12.07 1.34 -6.05
CA GLY A 134 -12.19 2.79 -6.22
C GLY A 134 -11.04 3.55 -5.58
N VAL A 135 -11.22 4.86 -5.39
CA VAL A 135 -10.29 5.71 -4.64
C VAL A 135 -11.07 6.81 -3.91
N ILE A 136 -10.57 7.24 -2.74
CA ILE A 136 -11.11 8.40 -2.00
C ILE A 136 -10.38 9.67 -2.41
N ASP A 137 -9.06 9.58 -2.55
CA ASP A 137 -8.22 10.73 -2.88
C ASP A 137 -7.86 10.75 -4.37
N GLY A 138 -8.40 11.72 -5.09
CA GLY A 138 -8.20 11.87 -6.52
C GLY A 138 -6.74 12.04 -6.94
N LEU A 139 -5.85 12.49 -6.06
CA LEU A 139 -4.42 12.60 -6.38
C LEU A 139 -3.76 11.24 -6.60
N GLU A 140 -4.28 10.17 -5.99
CA GLU A 140 -3.80 8.80 -6.21
C GLU A 140 -4.16 8.28 -7.61
N VAL A 141 -5.18 8.84 -8.28
CA VAL A 141 -5.47 8.55 -9.70
C VAL A 141 -4.27 8.91 -10.58
N ILE A 142 -3.48 9.93 -10.19
CA ILE A 142 -2.24 10.28 -10.89
C ILE A 142 -1.21 9.16 -10.74
N ALA A 143 -1.11 8.56 -9.54
CA ALA A 143 -0.19 7.46 -9.26
C ALA A 143 -0.43 6.27 -10.21
N GLU A 144 -1.68 5.86 -10.29
CA GLU A 144 -2.12 4.71 -11.09
C GLU A 144 -2.01 4.97 -12.60
N TYR A 145 -2.25 6.22 -13.02
CA TYR A 145 -2.23 6.58 -14.44
C TYR A 145 -0.83 6.84 -15.02
N SER A 146 0.14 7.28 -14.21
CA SER A 146 1.36 7.88 -14.77
C SER A 146 2.17 6.89 -15.61
N ASN A 147 2.00 7.01 -16.92
CA ASN A 147 2.82 6.36 -17.92
C ASN A 147 4.15 7.11 -18.06
N LYS A 148 5.22 6.37 -18.40
CA LYS A 148 6.62 6.82 -18.59
C LYS A 148 6.86 7.97 -19.60
N LYS A 149 5.82 8.69 -20.03
CA LYS A 149 5.89 9.80 -21.01
C LYS A 149 6.13 11.17 -20.38
N PHE A 150 5.96 11.33 -19.06
CA PHE A 150 6.38 12.53 -18.34
C PHE A 150 7.80 12.37 -17.81
N ALA A 151 8.56 13.48 -17.74
CA ALA A 151 9.90 13.49 -17.17
C ALA A 151 9.89 13.19 -15.66
N LEU A 152 8.76 13.40 -14.99
CA LEU A 152 8.53 13.10 -13.59
C LEU A 152 7.67 11.83 -13.46
N SER A 153 8.04 10.99 -12.49
CA SER A 153 7.24 9.87 -12.02
C SER A 153 5.97 10.35 -11.30
N ALA A 154 4.99 9.45 -11.20
CA ALA A 154 3.73 9.72 -10.51
C ALA A 154 3.93 10.17 -9.05
N GLY A 155 4.82 9.47 -8.34
CA GLY A 155 5.16 9.78 -6.95
C GLY A 155 5.82 11.16 -6.79
N GLU A 156 6.65 11.57 -7.75
CA GLU A 156 7.26 12.91 -7.72
C GLU A 156 6.21 14.01 -7.89
N ILE A 157 5.20 13.82 -8.75
CA ILE A 157 4.10 14.78 -8.91
C ILE A 157 3.31 14.92 -7.61
N ILE A 158 2.94 13.79 -7.00
CA ILE A 158 2.21 13.77 -5.71
C ILE A 158 3.04 14.43 -4.61
N MET A 159 4.35 14.14 -4.56
CA MET A 159 5.26 14.72 -3.58
C MET A 159 5.37 16.25 -3.72
N VAL A 160 5.46 16.77 -4.95
CA VAL A 160 5.49 18.22 -5.20
C VAL A 160 4.19 18.87 -4.73
N ILE A 161 3.04 18.27 -5.06
CA ILE A 161 1.72 18.78 -4.65
C ILE A 161 1.59 18.79 -3.13
N ASN A 162 1.93 17.68 -2.45
CA ASN A 162 1.89 17.60 -1.00
C ASN A 162 2.87 18.56 -0.32
N THR A 163 4.06 18.76 -0.91
CA THR A 163 5.02 19.75 -0.40
C THR A 163 4.41 21.15 -0.43
N ILE A 164 3.74 21.52 -1.52
CA ILE A 164 3.04 22.82 -1.61
C ILE A 164 1.92 22.91 -0.57
N ILE A 165 1.11 21.86 -0.40
CA ILE A 165 0.04 21.82 0.62
C ILE A 165 0.61 22.04 2.02
N PHE A 166 1.69 21.32 2.38
CA PHE A 166 2.31 21.44 3.70
C PHE A 166 3.01 22.77 3.92
N LEU A 167 3.56 23.41 2.88
CA LEU A 167 4.11 24.77 2.98
C LEU A 167 2.99 25.79 3.24
N ILE A 168 1.85 25.66 2.56
CA ILE A 168 0.69 26.53 2.81
C ILE A 168 0.15 26.27 4.22
N ALA A 169 0.08 25.01 4.67
CA ALA A 169 -0.29 24.65 6.03
C ALA A 169 0.67 25.25 7.07
N ALA A 170 1.97 25.20 6.83
CA ALA A 170 2.97 25.77 7.75
C ALA A 170 2.82 27.28 7.89
N TYR A 171 2.49 27.96 6.79
CA TYR A 171 2.22 29.40 6.77
C TYR A 171 0.90 29.78 7.45
N SER A 172 -0.17 29.00 7.23
CA SER A 172 -1.53 29.32 7.71
C SER A 172 -1.86 28.78 9.10
N LEU A 173 -1.48 27.54 9.40
CA LEU A 173 -1.79 26.82 10.64
C LEU A 173 -0.62 26.75 11.63
N GLY A 174 0.58 27.11 11.16
CA GLY A 174 1.82 27.07 11.92
C GLY A 174 2.68 25.85 11.61
N ILE A 175 4.00 26.04 11.68
CA ILE A 175 5.02 25.03 11.33
C ILE A 175 4.82 23.72 12.11
N GLU A 176 4.51 23.79 13.40
CA GLU A 176 4.37 22.59 14.24
C GLU A 176 3.22 21.70 13.75
N LYS A 177 2.04 22.27 13.47
CA LYS A 177 0.89 21.51 12.96
C LYS A 177 1.18 20.93 11.57
N ALA A 178 1.91 21.67 10.73
CA ALA A 178 2.33 21.17 9.42
C ALA A 178 3.30 19.99 9.54
N MET A 179 4.26 20.01 10.47
CA MET A 179 5.16 18.87 10.72
C MET A 179 4.40 17.63 11.18
N TYR A 180 3.41 17.79 12.07
CA TYR A 180 2.55 16.67 12.46
C TYR A 180 1.61 16.22 11.34
N SER A 181 1.17 17.11 10.46
CA SER A 181 0.40 16.78 9.26
C SER A 181 1.21 15.92 8.28
N ILE A 182 2.51 16.20 8.13
CA ILE A 182 3.43 15.34 7.37
C ILE A 182 3.51 13.94 8.00
N LEU A 183 3.60 13.85 9.33
CA LEU A 183 3.60 12.56 10.04
C LEU A 183 2.26 11.81 9.87
N THR A 184 1.15 12.54 9.86
CA THR A 184 -0.20 12.02 9.62
C THR A 184 -0.28 11.38 8.24
N TYR A 185 0.12 12.13 7.21
CA TYR A 185 0.16 11.64 5.83
C TYR A 185 1.11 10.45 5.65
N PHE A 186 2.30 10.48 6.26
CA PHE A 186 3.22 9.34 6.22
C PHE A 186 2.60 8.09 6.84
N THR A 187 1.91 8.23 7.97
CA THR A 187 1.23 7.11 8.62
C THR A 187 0.08 6.59 7.74
N ALA A 188 -0.69 7.49 7.12
CA ALA A 188 -1.75 7.12 6.20
C ALA A 188 -1.24 6.32 5.00
N LEU A 189 -0.13 6.76 4.38
CA LEU A 189 0.50 6.07 3.25
C LEU A 189 0.95 4.65 3.63
N GLN A 190 1.65 4.49 4.75
CA GLN A 190 2.13 3.17 5.19
C GLN A 190 0.97 2.23 5.50
N VAL A 191 -0.10 2.74 6.11
CA VAL A 191 -1.28 1.95 6.45
C VAL A 191 -2.11 1.61 5.21
N SER A 192 -2.24 2.52 4.24
CA SER A 192 -2.97 2.23 3.00
C SER A 192 -2.27 1.15 2.19
N GLU A 193 -0.95 1.26 1.99
CA GLU A 193 -0.13 0.22 1.36
C GLU A 193 -0.29 -1.12 2.09
N TYR A 194 -0.21 -1.10 3.41
CA TYR A 194 -0.40 -2.29 4.23
C TYR A 194 -1.77 -2.95 4.04
N VAL A 195 -2.83 -2.15 3.96
CA VAL A 195 -4.18 -2.66 3.72
C VAL A 195 -4.31 -3.20 2.31
N VAL A 196 -3.78 -2.54 1.29
CA VAL A 196 -3.92 -2.95 -0.12
C VAL A 196 -3.10 -4.20 -0.41
N ASP A 197 -1.79 -4.16 -0.17
CA ASP A 197 -0.83 -5.20 -0.57
C ASP A 197 -0.68 -6.31 0.47
N GLY A 198 -1.09 -6.05 1.73
CA GLY A 198 -1.04 -7.00 2.84
C GLY A 198 0.34 -7.11 3.50
N PHE A 199 0.41 -7.92 4.58
CA PHE A 199 1.62 -8.12 5.39
C PHE A 199 2.67 -9.04 4.73
N GLU A 200 2.32 -9.74 3.65
CA GLU A 200 3.15 -10.81 3.11
C GLU A 200 4.30 -10.26 2.24
N GLU A 201 5.36 -9.80 2.91
CA GLU A 201 6.67 -9.70 2.27
C GLU A 201 7.16 -11.13 1.96
N TYR A 202 6.85 -11.61 0.76
CA TYR A 202 7.53 -12.76 0.20
C TYR A 202 9.00 -12.40 -0.02
N THR A 203 9.87 -13.32 0.37
CA THR A 203 11.30 -13.19 0.21
C THR A 203 11.84 -14.40 -0.52
N SER A 204 12.83 -14.18 -1.38
CA SER A 204 13.57 -15.25 -2.01
C SER A 204 14.63 -15.72 -1.02
N LEU A 205 14.59 -17.00 -0.66
CA LEU A 205 15.65 -17.68 0.06
C LEU A 205 16.46 -18.50 -0.95
N THR A 206 17.73 -18.12 -1.12
CA THR A 206 18.69 -18.89 -1.92
C THR A 206 19.64 -19.62 -0.99
N VAL A 207 19.82 -20.92 -1.22
CA VAL A 207 20.67 -21.81 -0.41
C VAL A 207 21.68 -22.51 -1.30
N ILE A 208 22.95 -22.47 -0.88
CA ILE A 208 24.09 -23.10 -1.52
C ILE A 208 24.78 -23.97 -0.47
N SER A 209 24.84 -25.27 -0.70
CA SER A 209 25.34 -26.25 0.28
C SER A 209 25.98 -27.45 -0.41
N SER A 210 26.93 -28.10 0.27
CA SER A 210 27.46 -29.40 -0.17
C SER A 210 26.42 -30.52 -0.12
N LYS A 211 25.36 -30.36 0.67
CA LYS A 211 24.28 -31.34 0.87
C LYS A 211 23.02 -30.95 0.10
N HIS A 212 23.17 -30.49 -1.14
CA HIS A 212 22.07 -29.92 -1.90
C HIS A 212 20.90 -30.90 -2.15
N GLU A 213 21.13 -32.20 -2.30
CA GLU A 213 20.03 -33.19 -2.44
C GLU A 213 19.17 -33.30 -1.16
N GLU A 214 19.80 -33.41 0.00
CA GLU A 214 19.11 -33.44 1.30
C GLU A 214 18.35 -32.12 1.53
N MET A 215 18.96 -30.99 1.14
CA MET A 215 18.35 -29.67 1.23
C MET A 215 17.07 -29.56 0.38
N LYS A 216 17.11 -30.05 -0.86
CA LYS A 216 15.94 -30.09 -1.74
C LYS A 216 14.81 -30.91 -1.13
N SER A 217 15.13 -32.10 -0.63
CA SER A 217 14.13 -32.98 0.00
C SER A 217 13.50 -32.34 1.23
N MET A 218 14.30 -31.77 2.13
CA MET A 218 13.80 -31.15 3.36
C MET A 218 12.90 -29.94 3.06
N ILE A 219 13.30 -29.04 2.15
CA ILE A 219 12.51 -27.85 1.84
C ILE A 219 11.16 -28.24 1.20
N VAL A 220 11.16 -29.25 0.32
CA VAL A 220 9.93 -29.70 -0.36
C VAL A 220 9.03 -30.51 0.58
N ASN A 221 9.58 -31.52 1.26
CA ASN A 221 8.78 -32.51 1.99
C ASN A 221 8.46 -32.09 3.42
N ASP A 222 9.43 -31.49 4.13
CA ASP A 222 9.25 -31.15 5.55
C ASP A 222 8.59 -29.77 5.71
N TYR A 223 8.92 -28.84 4.81
CA TYR A 223 8.42 -27.47 4.83
C TYR A 223 7.32 -27.17 3.80
N ASN A 224 6.97 -28.14 2.95
CA ASN A 224 5.95 -27.98 1.90
C ASN A 224 6.18 -26.74 1.02
N LYS A 225 7.44 -26.51 0.61
CA LYS A 225 7.81 -25.37 -0.24
C LYS A 225 8.28 -25.82 -1.61
N ALA A 226 7.68 -25.22 -2.63
CA ALA A 226 8.19 -25.34 -3.99
C ALA A 226 9.60 -24.73 -4.08
N ILE A 227 10.45 -25.38 -4.86
CA ILE A 227 11.83 -24.96 -5.10
C ILE A 227 12.09 -24.87 -6.59
N SER A 228 12.98 -23.95 -6.96
CA SER A 228 13.63 -23.88 -8.26
C SER A 228 15.12 -24.16 -8.06
N VAL A 229 15.74 -24.83 -9.02
CA VAL A 229 17.16 -25.21 -8.95
C VAL A 229 17.92 -24.53 -10.07
N TYR A 230 18.95 -23.77 -9.72
CA TYR A 230 19.97 -23.31 -10.67
C TYR A 230 21.18 -24.23 -10.59
N LYS A 231 21.66 -24.72 -11.74
CA LYS A 231 22.91 -25.47 -11.83
C LYS A 231 24.09 -24.50 -11.76
N GLY A 232 25.04 -24.75 -10.88
CA GLY A 232 26.22 -23.90 -10.72
C GLY A 232 27.39 -24.63 -10.10
N GLU A 233 28.43 -23.87 -9.79
CA GLU A 233 29.64 -24.36 -9.13
C GLU A 233 29.86 -23.58 -7.82
N ARG A 234 30.44 -24.24 -6.81
CA ARG A 234 30.90 -23.63 -5.54
C ARG A 234 32.37 -23.97 -5.30
N GLY A 235 33.02 -23.24 -4.40
CA GLY A 235 34.36 -23.58 -3.90
C GLY A 235 35.45 -22.56 -4.19
N TYR A 236 35.20 -21.62 -5.10
CA TYR A 236 36.09 -20.49 -5.40
C TYR A 236 36.23 -19.54 -4.19
N LEU A 237 37.07 -19.92 -3.23
CA LEU A 237 37.30 -19.23 -1.97
C LEU A 237 38.64 -18.49 -1.98
N PRO A 238 38.79 -17.40 -1.20
CA PRO A 238 40.09 -16.76 -1.01
C PRO A 238 41.15 -17.76 -0.52
N GLY A 239 42.24 -17.92 -1.26
CA GLY A 239 43.31 -18.88 -0.95
C GLY A 239 43.06 -20.31 -1.45
N SER A 240 41.96 -20.58 -2.15
CA SER A 240 41.63 -21.90 -2.72
C SER A 240 40.77 -21.77 -3.99
N PHE A 241 41.21 -20.92 -4.92
CA PHE A 241 40.45 -20.63 -6.14
C PHE A 241 40.31 -21.86 -7.06
N ASP A 242 41.32 -22.73 -7.11
CA ASP A 242 41.32 -23.90 -8.02
C ASP A 242 40.42 -25.05 -7.54
N ILE A 243 39.86 -24.96 -6.32
CA ILE A 243 39.00 -26.00 -5.75
C ILE A 243 37.56 -25.65 -6.06
N LYS A 244 36.94 -26.41 -6.97
CA LYS A 244 35.53 -26.25 -7.33
C LYS A 244 34.75 -27.56 -7.30
N HIS A 245 33.47 -27.44 -7.03
CA HIS A 245 32.52 -28.54 -7.02
C HIS A 245 31.21 -28.09 -7.66
N ASP A 246 30.61 -28.97 -8.46
CA ASP A 246 29.25 -28.78 -8.92
C ASP A 246 28.30 -28.70 -7.72
N THR A 247 27.29 -27.84 -7.82
CA THR A 247 26.27 -27.68 -6.80
C THR A 247 24.95 -27.25 -7.41
N ASP A 248 23.87 -27.76 -6.83
CA ASP A 248 22.54 -27.22 -7.06
C ASP A 248 22.34 -26.02 -6.13
N ILE A 249 22.05 -24.85 -6.70
CA ILE A 249 21.65 -23.65 -5.97
C ILE A 249 20.13 -23.71 -5.83
N VAL A 250 19.66 -23.89 -4.60
CA VAL A 250 18.23 -24.06 -4.30
C VAL A 250 17.62 -22.70 -4.00
N VAL A 251 16.55 -22.36 -4.72
CA VAL A 251 15.82 -21.10 -4.56
C VAL A 251 14.38 -21.40 -4.21
N THR A 252 13.86 -20.76 -3.16
CA THR A 252 12.47 -20.89 -2.76
C THR A 252 11.91 -19.55 -2.31
N VAL A 253 10.61 -19.36 -2.50
CA VAL A 253 9.89 -18.17 -2.07
C VAL A 253 9.20 -18.48 -0.74
N VAL A 254 9.56 -17.72 0.29
CA VAL A 254 9.12 -17.95 1.67
C VAL A 254 8.71 -16.64 2.33
N THR A 255 7.83 -16.74 3.32
CA THR A 255 7.48 -15.60 4.17
C THR A 255 8.56 -15.34 5.23
N ARG A 256 8.60 -14.12 5.78
CA ARG A 256 9.52 -13.78 6.89
C ARG A 256 9.45 -14.74 8.08
N LEU A 257 8.26 -15.25 8.41
CA LEU A 257 8.07 -16.18 9.53
C LEU A 257 8.70 -17.55 9.25
N GLU A 258 8.70 -17.99 8.00
CA GLU A 258 9.24 -19.29 7.58
C GLU A 258 10.77 -19.28 7.49
N ILE A 259 11.36 -18.13 7.16
CA ILE A 259 12.82 -17.95 7.09
C ILE A 259 13.49 -18.41 8.38
N HIS A 260 12.97 -18.00 9.54
CA HIS A 260 13.59 -18.36 10.82
C HIS A 260 13.65 -19.87 11.04
N LYS A 261 12.58 -20.59 10.68
CA LYS A 261 12.52 -22.06 10.83
C LYS A 261 13.44 -22.75 9.83
N LEU A 262 13.41 -22.33 8.56
CA LEU A 262 14.23 -22.90 7.50
C LEU A 262 15.71 -22.64 7.72
N LYS A 263 16.10 -21.43 8.11
CA LYS A 263 17.49 -21.07 8.42
C LYS A 263 18.07 -22.01 9.48
N ASN A 264 17.31 -22.28 10.55
CA ASN A 264 17.77 -23.18 11.60
C ASN A 264 17.94 -24.62 11.10
N ALA A 265 16.99 -25.15 10.34
CA ALA A 265 17.10 -26.50 9.77
C ALA A 265 18.26 -26.63 8.77
N ILE A 266 18.48 -25.61 7.93
CA ILE A 266 19.60 -25.55 6.99
C ILE A 266 20.93 -25.65 7.74
N PHE A 267 21.14 -24.83 8.77
CA PHE A 267 22.39 -24.85 9.53
C PHE A 267 22.57 -26.08 10.43
N GLN A 268 21.48 -26.72 10.86
CA GLN A 268 21.55 -28.03 11.53
C GLN A 268 22.01 -29.14 10.58
N MET A 269 21.56 -29.09 9.32
CA MET A 269 21.92 -30.06 8.30
C MET A 269 23.34 -29.85 7.76
N ASP A 270 23.68 -28.60 7.44
CA ASP A 270 25.00 -28.18 6.98
C ASP A 270 25.42 -26.85 7.63
N PRO A 271 26.27 -26.90 8.67
CA PRO A 271 26.80 -25.70 9.32
C PRO A 271 27.62 -24.79 8.40
N LYS A 272 28.09 -25.30 7.24
CA LYS A 272 28.85 -24.54 6.24
C LYS A 272 28.00 -24.06 5.07
N ALA A 273 26.68 -24.27 5.11
CA ALA A 273 25.78 -23.78 4.07
C ALA A 273 25.85 -22.25 3.99
N PHE A 274 25.85 -21.75 2.76
CA PHE A 274 25.71 -20.33 2.48
C PHE A 274 24.28 -20.07 2.03
N LEU A 275 23.64 -19.07 2.63
CA LEU A 275 22.31 -18.63 2.21
C LEU A 275 22.24 -17.12 2.20
N PHE A 276 21.40 -16.60 1.33
CA PHE A 276 21.07 -15.17 1.30
C PHE A 276 19.59 -14.98 1.01
N ILE A 277 19.08 -13.85 1.50
CA ILE A 277 17.66 -13.51 1.43
C ILE A 277 17.54 -12.25 0.58
N GLN A 278 16.67 -12.28 -0.42
CA GLN A 278 16.34 -11.12 -1.23
C GLN A 278 14.87 -10.75 -1.01
N ARG A 279 14.59 -9.47 -0.79
CA ARG A 279 13.21 -8.99 -0.78
C ARG A 279 12.66 -9.06 -2.21
N ILE A 280 11.52 -9.70 -2.37
CA ILE A 280 10.81 -9.72 -3.64
C ILE A 280 9.75 -8.63 -3.57
N LYS A 281 9.67 -7.79 -4.59
CA LYS A 281 8.66 -6.71 -4.65
C LYS A 281 7.26 -7.25 -4.97
N GLU A 282 7.17 -8.23 -5.85
CA GLU A 282 5.92 -8.83 -6.29
C GLU A 282 6.14 -10.29 -6.65
N VAL A 283 5.18 -11.15 -6.30
CA VAL A 283 5.17 -12.57 -6.64
C VAL A 283 3.86 -12.87 -7.35
N GLY A 284 3.93 -13.40 -8.57
CA GLY A 284 2.76 -13.78 -9.36
C GLY A 284 2.82 -15.24 -9.80
N GLY A 285 1.72 -15.97 -9.60
CA GLY A 285 1.61 -17.39 -9.99
C GLY A 285 2.40 -18.37 -9.10
N GLY A 286 2.53 -19.61 -9.58
CA GLY A 286 3.23 -20.70 -8.88
C GLY A 286 2.48 -21.28 -7.68
N GLU A 287 3.03 -22.37 -7.10
CA GLU A 287 2.52 -23.06 -5.89
C GLU A 287 2.83 -22.28 -4.58
N ILE A 288 2.89 -20.95 -4.65
CA ILE A 288 3.26 -20.09 -3.51
C ILE A 288 2.03 -19.78 -2.64
N LYS A 289 0.85 -19.78 -3.28
CA LYS A 289 -0.46 -19.76 -2.63
C LYS A 289 -1.24 -20.93 -3.17
N ARG A 290 -1.63 -21.86 -2.29
CA ARG A 290 -2.77 -22.72 -2.56
C ARG A 290 -3.95 -21.76 -2.75
N LEU A 291 -4.29 -21.45 -4.01
CA LEU A 291 -5.51 -20.71 -4.34
C LEU A 291 -6.62 -21.45 -3.61
N ARG A 292 -7.13 -20.83 -2.56
CA ARG A 292 -8.32 -21.30 -1.85
C ARG A 292 -9.45 -21.06 -2.83
N ASN A 293 -9.61 -22.00 -3.77
CA ASN A 293 -10.76 -22.08 -4.64
C ASN A 293 -11.96 -22.44 -3.76
N HIS A 294 -12.73 -21.42 -3.40
CA HIS A 294 -14.12 -21.53 -3.00
C HIS A 294 -14.91 -20.51 -3.80
#